data_AF-A0A328EGD3-F1
#
_entry.id   AF-A0A328EGD3-F1
#
_cell.length_a   1.000
_cell.length_b   1.000
_cell.length_c   1.000
_cell.angle_alpha   90.00
_cell.angle_beta   90.00
_cell.angle_gamma   90.00
#
_symmetry.space_group_name_H-M   'P 1'
#
loop_
_entity.id
_entity.type
_entity.pdbx_description
1 polymer ?
#
loop_
_entity_poly.entity_id
_entity_poly.type
_entity_poly.pdbx_seq_one_letter_code
_entity_poly.pdbx_strand_id
1 'polypeptide(L)'
;MQNLSEHKHAILFANWLRENNYTFHHSPNETFTKFHNVRRKNTLEGVSKGFPDYCIILKRGSLLFIELKKERGKKGGLNGSKISPEQDNWISQLGNLDNVGAYFAHGFEEAKRIVMECENL
;
A
#
# COMPACT_ATOMS: atom_id res chain seq x y z
N MET A 1 -10.67 1.26 -21.96
CA MET A 1 -10.53 0.87 -20.53
C MET A 1 -10.59 2.13 -19.71
N GLN A 2 -11.50 2.19 -18.74
CA GLN A 2 -11.73 3.37 -17.90
C GLN A 2 -10.61 3.45 -16.85
N ASN A 3 -9.91 4.58 -16.72
CA ASN A 3 -8.94 4.77 -15.64
C ASN A 3 -9.70 4.72 -14.30
N LEU A 4 -9.42 3.71 -13.48
CA LEU A 4 -10.01 3.58 -12.15
C LEU A 4 -9.31 4.56 -11.18
N SER A 5 -10.05 5.02 -10.18
CA SER A 5 -9.46 5.80 -9.09
C SER A 5 -8.67 4.88 -8.15
N GLU A 6 -7.72 5.45 -7.40
CA GLU A 6 -6.96 4.73 -6.37
C GLU A 6 -7.88 4.05 -5.36
N HIS A 7 -8.93 4.76 -4.92
CA HIS A 7 -9.97 4.21 -4.07
C HIS A 7 -10.67 2.96 -4.65
N LYS A 8 -10.97 2.96 -5.97
CA LYS A 8 -11.55 1.77 -6.61
C LYS A 8 -10.55 0.61 -6.65
N HIS A 9 -9.27 0.87 -6.92
CA HIS A 9 -8.24 -0.17 -6.83
C HIS A 9 -8.10 -0.73 -5.42
N ALA A 10 -8.16 0.13 -4.39
CA ALA A 10 -8.12 -0.29 -2.99
C ALA A 10 -9.29 -1.21 -2.62
N ILE A 11 -10.51 -0.87 -3.07
CA ILE A 11 -11.70 -1.74 -2.90
C ILE A 11 -11.49 -3.09 -3.57
N LEU A 12 -11.07 -3.10 -4.84
CA LEU A 12 -10.83 -4.35 -5.59
C LEU A 12 -9.78 -5.21 -4.91
N PHE A 13 -8.68 -4.60 -4.46
CA PHE A 13 -7.59 -5.31 -3.80
C PHE A 13 -8.02 -5.90 -2.45
N ALA A 14 -8.70 -5.11 -1.62
CA ALA A 14 -9.20 -5.59 -0.33
C ALA A 14 -10.23 -6.74 -0.50
N ASN A 15 -11.11 -6.68 -1.51
CA ASN A 15 -12.05 -7.75 -1.80
C ASN A 15 -11.34 -9.02 -2.24
N TRP A 16 -10.38 -8.92 -3.16
CA TRP A 16 -9.60 -10.07 -3.60
C TRP A 16 -8.82 -10.72 -2.45
N LEU A 17 -8.20 -9.93 -1.57
CA LEU A 17 -7.52 -10.45 -0.37
C LEU A 17 -8.48 -11.24 0.53
N ARG A 18 -9.70 -10.74 0.76
CA ARG A 18 -10.74 -11.44 1.54
C ARG A 18 -11.17 -12.73 0.86
N GLU A 19 -11.49 -12.68 -0.43
CA GLU A 19 -11.91 -13.84 -1.23
C GLU A 19 -10.84 -14.95 -1.23
N ASN A 20 -9.57 -14.57 -1.11
CA ASN A 20 -8.44 -15.50 -1.09
C ASN A 20 -7.95 -15.84 0.32
N ASN A 21 -8.71 -15.48 1.37
CA ASN A 21 -8.43 -15.81 2.78
C ASN A 21 -7.08 -15.29 3.30
N TYR A 22 -6.69 -14.08 2.91
CA TYR A 22 -5.55 -13.40 3.53
C TYR A 22 -5.96 -12.66 4.82
N THR A 23 -5.07 -12.69 5.82
CA THR A 23 -5.16 -11.75 6.96
C THR A 23 -4.43 -10.47 6.58
N PHE A 24 -5.12 -9.33 6.62
CA PHE A 24 -4.52 -8.05 6.24
C PHE A 24 -5.14 -6.87 6.99
N HIS A 25 -4.41 -5.76 7.02
CA HIS A 25 -4.87 -4.46 7.49
C HIS A 25 -4.63 -3.41 6.39
N HIS A 26 -5.62 -2.54 6.18
CA HIS A 26 -5.44 -1.32 5.39
C HIS A 26 -5.33 -0.12 6.33
N SER A 27 -4.24 0.63 6.24
CA SER A 27 -4.01 1.87 6.98
C SER A 27 -4.48 3.06 6.14
N PRO A 28 -5.60 3.73 6.48
CA PRO A 28 -6.12 4.85 5.70
C PRO A 28 -5.31 6.12 5.98
N ASN A 29 -4.24 6.32 5.21
CA ASN A 29 -3.34 7.47 5.37
C ASN A 29 -3.98 8.81 5.02
N GLU A 30 -5.04 8.84 4.20
CA GLU A 30 -5.68 10.09 3.77
C GLU A 30 -6.53 10.76 4.85
N THR A 31 -6.74 10.12 6.01
CA THR A 31 -7.56 10.65 7.10
C THR A 31 -6.84 11.73 7.92
N PHE A 32 -6.03 12.58 7.28
CA PHE A 32 -5.45 13.78 7.87
C PHE A 32 -6.56 14.80 8.18
N THR A 33 -7.20 14.58 9.32
CA THR A 33 -8.00 15.57 10.06
C THR A 33 -7.48 17.00 9.86
N LYS A 34 -8.38 17.95 9.61
CA LYS A 34 -8.03 19.38 9.50
C LYS A 34 -7.65 19.99 10.85
N PHE A 35 -7.97 19.30 11.95
CA PHE A 35 -7.77 19.80 13.30
C PHE A 35 -6.34 19.54 13.80
N HIS A 36 -5.63 20.62 14.12
CA HIS A 36 -4.25 20.58 14.61
C HIS A 36 -4.08 19.69 15.87
N ASN A 37 -5.05 19.73 16.79
CA ASN A 37 -4.99 18.92 18.01
C ASN A 37 -5.02 17.42 17.72
N VAL A 38 -5.83 16.99 16.74
CA VAL A 38 -5.90 15.58 16.34
C VAL A 38 -4.63 15.17 15.59
N ARG A 39 -4.08 16.02 14.72
CA ARG A 39 -2.77 15.76 14.08
C ARG A 39 -1.66 15.60 15.13
N ARG A 40 -1.58 16.51 16.08
CA ARG A 40 -0.58 16.46 17.16
C ARG A 40 -0.73 15.20 18.00
N LYS A 41 -1.96 14.86 18.40
CA LYS A 41 -2.25 13.63 19.13
C LYS A 41 -1.78 12.40 18.35
N ASN A 42 -2.17 12.27 17.09
CA ASN A 42 -1.79 11.14 16.23
C ASN A 42 -0.26 11.01 16.10
N THR A 43 0.46 12.12 15.91
CA THR A 43 1.93 12.11 15.87
C THR A 43 2.53 11.65 17.19
N LEU A 44 2.00 12.11 18.33
CA LEU A 44 2.47 11.68 19.66
C LEU A 44 2.16 10.19 19.94
N GLU A 45 1.10 9.66 19.34
CA GLU A 45 0.71 8.25 19.43
C GLU A 45 1.45 7.35 18.41
N GLY A 46 2.34 7.92 17.59
CA GLY A 46 3.19 7.16 16.66
C GLY A 46 2.64 6.99 15.24
N VAL A 47 1.54 7.66 14.88
CA VAL A 47 1.05 7.68 13.49
C VAL A 47 2.09 8.33 12.59
N SER A 48 2.65 7.52 11.70
CA SER A 48 3.76 7.91 10.85
C SER A 48 3.28 8.21 9.43
N LYS A 49 3.77 9.32 8.86
CA LYS A 49 3.50 9.64 7.45
C LYS A 49 4.16 8.61 6.54
N GLY A 50 3.49 8.28 5.44
CA GLY A 50 4.02 7.41 4.39
C GLY A 50 4.13 5.94 4.79
N PHE A 51 3.56 5.54 5.92
CA PHE A 51 3.43 4.11 6.25
C PHE A 51 2.64 3.40 5.14
N PRO A 52 3.02 2.20 4.67
CA PRO A 52 2.36 1.57 3.53
C PRO A 52 0.86 1.36 3.75
N ASP A 53 0.08 1.51 2.67
CA ASP A 53 -1.37 1.37 2.73
C ASP A 53 -1.85 0.00 3.21
N TYR A 54 -1.12 -1.08 2.93
CA TYR A 54 -1.48 -2.44 3.31
C TYR A 54 -0.36 -3.13 4.06
N CYS A 55 -0.74 -3.88 5.10
CA CYS A 55 0.07 -4.92 5.73
C CYS A 55 -0.67 -6.25 5.59
N ILE A 56 -0.01 -7.26 5.03
CA ILE A 56 -0.60 -8.54 4.66
C ILE A 56 0.26 -9.65 5.26
N ILE A 57 -0.38 -10.59 5.96
CA ILE A 57 0.26 -11.84 6.38
C ILE A 57 0.11 -12.83 5.24
N LEU A 58 1.23 -13.17 4.60
CA LEU A 58 1.27 -14.17 3.53
C LEU A 58 1.14 -15.58 4.13
N LYS A 59 0.52 -16.47 3.36
CA LYS A 59 0.24 -17.85 3.77
C LYS A 59 1.52 -18.64 3.99
N ARG A 60 2.59 -18.31 3.28
CA ARG A 60 3.94 -18.87 3.52
C ARG A 60 4.59 -18.45 4.85
N GLY A 61 3.94 -17.60 5.65
CA GLY A 61 4.45 -17.17 6.95
C GLY A 61 5.38 -15.96 6.91
N SER A 62 5.23 -15.08 5.92
CA SER A 62 5.98 -13.84 5.75
C SER A 62 5.07 -12.61 5.82
N LEU A 63 5.64 -11.42 5.97
CA LEU A 63 4.89 -10.16 5.90
C LEU A 63 5.08 -9.51 4.54
N LEU A 64 4.02 -8.88 4.04
CA LEU A 64 4.04 -8.09 2.82
C LEU A 64 3.38 -6.74 3.07
N PHE A 65 4.12 -5.68 2.78
CA PHE A 65 3.63 -4.31 2.77
C PHE A 65 3.45 -3.82 1.34
N ILE A 66 2.30 -3.20 1.06
CA ILE A 66 2.01 -2.61 -0.25
C ILE A 66 1.58 -1.16 -0.06
N GLU A 67 2.29 -0.27 -0.75
CA GLU A 67 1.86 1.11 -0.99
C GLU A 67 1.16 1.17 -2.35
N LEU A 68 -0.14 1.45 -2.35
CA LEU A 68 -0.97 1.39 -3.55
C LEU A 68 -0.96 2.74 -4.27
N LYS A 69 -0.64 2.71 -5.54
CA LYS A 69 -0.59 3.88 -6.42
C LYS A 69 -1.63 3.78 -7.51
N LYS A 70 -2.00 4.93 -8.10
CA LYS A 70 -2.80 4.97 -9.32
C LYS A 70 -2.13 4.15 -10.44
N GLU A 71 -2.96 3.49 -11.24
CA GLU A 71 -2.52 2.78 -12.43
C GLU A 71 -1.80 3.74 -13.39
N ARG A 72 -0.71 3.28 -14.01
CA ARG A 72 0.04 4.09 -14.98
C ARG A 72 -0.83 4.32 -16.21
N GLY A 73 -1.05 5.58 -16.58
CA GLY A 73 -1.83 5.92 -17.78
C GLY A 73 -1.17 5.41 -19.08
N LYS A 74 -1.97 4.94 -20.04
CA LYS A 74 -1.48 4.55 -21.38
C LYS A 74 -1.16 5.80 -22.21
N LYS A 75 0.13 6.00 -22.55
CA LYS A 75 0.74 7.05 -23.40
C LYS A 75 0.80 8.46 -22.79
N GLY A 76 2.03 8.93 -22.51
CA GLY A 76 2.36 10.35 -22.36
C GLY A 76 1.83 11.07 -21.10
N GLY A 77 1.01 10.42 -20.29
CA GLY A 77 0.49 11.01 -19.05
C GLY A 77 1.51 10.92 -17.92
N LEU A 78 2.13 12.04 -17.58
CA LEU A 78 2.94 12.31 -16.38
C LEU A 78 2.17 12.18 -15.04
N ASN A 79 1.21 11.25 -14.94
CA ASN A 79 0.30 11.12 -13.80
C ASN A 79 0.51 9.81 -13.02
N GLY A 80 1.76 9.37 -12.88
CA GLY A 80 2.11 8.50 -11.76
C GLY A 80 2.00 9.31 -10.47
N SER A 81 1.36 8.78 -9.43
CA SER A 81 1.39 9.40 -8.10
C SER A 81 2.84 9.54 -7.65
N LYS A 82 3.27 10.77 -7.37
CA LYS A 82 4.63 11.06 -6.88
C LYS A 82 4.87 10.28 -5.59
N ILE A 83 5.96 9.52 -5.54
CA ILE A 83 6.43 8.86 -4.32
C ILE A 83 6.99 9.94 -3.39
N SER A 84 6.53 9.97 -2.14
CA SER A 84 7.09 10.87 -1.13
C SER A 84 8.37 10.28 -0.52
N PRO A 85 9.31 11.10 -0.03
CA PRO A 85 10.51 10.60 0.65
C PRO A 85 10.19 9.70 1.85
N GLU A 86 9.10 9.97 2.57
CA GLU A 86 8.68 9.16 3.71
C GLU A 86 8.19 7.77 3.28
N GLN A 87 7.46 7.68 2.16
CA GLN A 87 7.03 6.39 1.58
C GLN A 87 8.23 5.57 1.12
N ASP A 88 9.17 6.21 0.42
CA ASP A 88 10.40 5.57 -0.04
C ASP A 88 11.23 5.03 1.14
N ASN A 89 11.36 5.82 2.22
CA ASN A 89 12.03 5.40 3.43
C ASN A 89 11.35 4.18 4.08
N TRP A 90 10.02 4.17 4.23
CA TRP A 90 9.31 3.01 4.78
C TRP A 90 9.50 1.75 3.93
N ILE A 91 9.31 1.86 2.61
CA ILE A 91 9.47 0.73 1.70
C ILE A 91 10.91 0.19 1.74
N SER A 92 11.92 1.08 1.72
CA SER A 92 13.33 0.68 1.81
C SER A 92 13.66 -0.01 3.14
N GLN A 93 13.24 0.57 4.27
CA GLN A 93 13.52 -0.01 5.60
C GLN A 93 12.85 -1.37 5.78
N LEU A 94 11.58 -1.50 5.37
CA LEU A 94 10.85 -2.76 5.47
C LEU A 94 11.39 -3.83 4.52
N GLY A 95 11.76 -3.45 3.29
CA GLY A 95 12.30 -4.38 2.29
C GLY A 95 13.71 -4.90 2.60
N ASN A 96 14.42 -4.28 3.55
CA ASN A 96 15.73 -4.75 4.04
C ASN A 96 15.60 -5.79 5.17
N LEU A 97 14.39 -6.09 5.64
CA LEU A 97 14.17 -7.06 6.70
C LEU A 97 13.99 -8.47 6.12
N ASP A 98 14.56 -9.46 6.80
CA ASP A 98 14.31 -10.86 6.47
C ASP A 98 12.82 -11.19 6.60
N ASN A 99 12.31 -11.96 5.64
CA ASN A 99 10.93 -12.44 5.64
C ASN A 99 9.86 -11.32 5.59
N VAL A 100 10.23 -10.12 5.10
CA VAL A 100 9.33 -8.99 4.86
C VAL A 100 9.50 -8.48 3.42
N GLY A 101 8.42 -8.46 2.66
CA GLY A 101 8.34 -7.77 1.37
C GLY A 101 7.75 -6.37 1.53
N ALA A 102 8.22 -5.39 0.77
CA ALA A 102 7.64 -4.05 0.74
C ALA A 102 7.73 -3.47 -0.68
N TYR A 103 6.58 -3.12 -1.28
CA TYR A 103 6.53 -2.71 -2.68
C TYR A 103 5.54 -1.58 -2.94
N PHE A 104 5.85 -0.77 -3.96
CA PHE A 104 4.87 0.08 -4.61
C PHE A 104 4.09 -0.72 -5.65
N ALA A 105 2.77 -0.61 -5.65
CA ALA A 105 1.91 -1.28 -6.63
C ALA A 105 1.04 -0.28 -7.40
N HIS A 106 1.14 -0.21 -8.73
CA HIS A 106 0.32 0.66 -9.56
C HIS A 106 -0.98 -0.03 -9.98
N GLY A 107 -2.01 0.15 -9.15
CA GLY A 107 -3.33 -0.42 -9.36
C GLY A 107 -3.45 -1.86 -8.88
N PHE A 108 -4.68 -2.36 -8.97
CA PHE A 108 -5.10 -3.65 -8.41
C PHE A 108 -4.32 -4.84 -8.99
N GLU A 109 -4.17 -4.92 -10.31
CA GLU A 109 -3.55 -6.10 -10.96
C GLU A 109 -2.07 -6.24 -10.59
N GLU A 110 -1.35 -5.13 -10.43
CA GLU A 110 0.03 -5.16 -9.97
C GLU A 110 0.13 -5.57 -8.50
N ALA A 111 -0.74 -5.04 -7.63
CA ALA A 111 -0.78 -5.43 -6.22
C ALA A 111 -1.05 -6.93 -6.05
N LYS A 112 -2.04 -7.45 -6.78
CA LYS A 112 -2.35 -8.88 -6.84
C LYS A 112 -1.15 -9.70 -7.32
N ARG A 113 -0.48 -9.26 -8.40
CA ARG A 113 0.71 -9.95 -8.94
C ARG A 113 1.82 -10.03 -7.89
N ILE A 114 2.12 -8.93 -7.20
CA ILE A 114 3.14 -8.88 -6.15
C ILE A 114 2.82 -9.88 -5.02
N VAL A 115 1.56 -9.95 -4.57
CA VAL A 115 1.15 -10.95 -3.57
C VAL A 115 1.45 -12.37 -4.06
N MET A 116 1.07 -12.69 -5.29
CA MET A 116 1.28 -14.03 -5.85
C MET A 116 2.77 -14.35 -6.03
N GLU A 117 3.59 -13.40 -6.47
CA GLU A 117 5.04 -13.57 -6.60
C GLU A 117 5.68 -13.80 -5.23
N CYS A 118 5.31 -13.01 -4.22
CA CYS A 118 5.86 -13.13 -2.88
C CYS A 118 5.49 -14.44 -2.17
N GLU A 119 4.33 -15.05 -2.49
CA GLU A 119 3.95 -16.39 -2.00
C GLU A 119 4.85 -17.51 -2.52
N ASN A 120 5.52 -17.29 -3.65
CA ASN A 120 6.37 -18.29 -4.31
C ASN A 120 7.87 -18.09 -4.07
N LEU A 121 8.25 -17.21 -3.12
CA LEU A 121 9.62 -17.02 -2.64
C LEU A 121 9.96 -18.04 -1.54
#